data_AF-A0A2V5X115-F1
#
_entry.id   AF-A0A2V5X115-F1
#
_cell.length_a   1.000
_cell.length_b   1.000
_cell.length_c   1.000
_cell.angle_alpha   90.00
_cell.angle_beta   90.00
_cell.angle_gamma   90.00
#
_symmetry.space_group_name_H-M   'P 1'
#
loop_
_entity.id
_entity.type
_entity.pdbx_description
1 polymer ?
#
loop_
_entity_poly.entity_id
_entity_poly.type
_entity_poly.pdbx_seq_one_letter_code
_entity_poly.pdbx_strand_id
1 'polypeptide(L)' 'MGLLRGLFWLVLFIVLAFCFVVLFEYGPNNFANGFQKEFARVKSFVVKQTEKVQKPKKER' A
#
# COMPACT_ATOMS: atom_id res chain seq x y z
N MET A 1 -25.57 3.75 6.60
CA MET A 1 -25.29 5.04 5.92
C MET A 1 -23.95 5.67 6.32
N GLY A 2 -23.58 5.73 7.62
CA GLY A 2 -22.30 6.32 8.06
C GLY A 2 -21.04 5.43 7.87
N LEU A 3 -21.14 4.12 8.08
CA LEU A 3 -19.98 3.21 8.00
C LEU A 3 -19.34 3.11 6.61
N LEU A 4 -20.16 2.96 5.56
CA LEU A 4 -19.65 2.88 4.18
C LEU A 4 -18.93 4.19 3.79
N ARG A 5 -19.43 5.33 4.28
CA ARG A 5 -18.85 6.65 4.04
C ARG A 5 -17.54 6.85 4.81
N GLY A 6 -17.47 6.36 6.05
CA GLY A 6 -16.23 6.32 6.83
C GLY A 6 -15.17 5.43 6.20
N LEU A 7 -15.54 4.24 5.73
CA LEU A 7 -14.62 3.32 5.05
C LEU A 7 -14.11 3.91 3.72
N PHE A 8 -15.00 4.51 2.94
CA PHE A 8 -14.62 5.23 1.73
C PHE A 8 -13.61 6.34 2.02
N TRP A 9 -13.84 7.14 3.06
CA TRP A 9 -12.93 8.21 3.43
C TRP A 9 -11.60 7.66 3.98
N LEU A 10 -11.62 6.56 4.73
CA LEU A 10 -10.38 5.91 5.16
C LEU A 10 -9.54 5.43 3.97
N VAL A 11 -10.17 4.76 2.99
CA VAL A 11 -9.46 4.29 1.79
C VAL A 11 -8.92 5.46 0.99
N LEU A 12 -9.73 6.50 0.74
CA LEU A 12 -9.27 7.67 0.00
C LEU A 12 -8.11 8.37 0.73
N PHE A 13 -8.19 8.49 2.06
CA PHE A 13 -7.13 9.06 2.89
C PHE A 13 -5.81 8.29 2.75
N ILE A 14 -5.85 6.95 2.82
CA ILE A 14 -4.67 6.10 2.65
C ILE A 14 -4.08 6.26 1.24
N VAL A 15 -4.92 6.27 0.21
CA VAL A 15 -4.48 6.46 -1.19
C VAL A 15 -3.84 7.84 -1.39
N LEU A 16 -4.46 8.90 -0.86
CA LEU A 16 -3.92 10.25 -0.91
C LEU A 16 -2.60 10.35 -0.16
N ALA A 17 -2.52 9.82 1.06
CA ALA A 17 -1.28 9.81 1.85
C ALA A 17 -0.15 9.08 1.10
N PHE A 18 -0.45 7.93 0.48
CA PHE A 18 0.51 7.21 -0.34
C PHE A 18 0.96 8.04 -1.57
N CYS A 19 0.02 8.67 -2.28
CA CYS A 19 0.36 9.59 -3.37
C CYS A 19 1.23 10.74 -2.89
N PHE A 20 0.96 11.35 -1.74
CA PHE A 20 1.80 12.41 -1.19
C PHE A 20 3.21 11.91 -0.90
N VAL A 21 3.36 10.77 -0.23
CA VAL A 21 4.69 10.19 0.04
C VAL A 21 5.46 9.95 -1.25
N VAL A 22 4.84 9.32 -2.26
CA VAL A 22 5.48 9.08 -3.56
C VAL A 22 5.83 10.39 -4.26
N LEU A 23 4.95 11.41 -4.19
CA LEU A 23 5.18 12.72 -4.79
C LEU A 23 6.34 13.47 -4.10
N PHE A 24 6.45 13.39 -2.77
CA PHE A 24 7.55 14.00 -2.03
C PHE A 24 8.87 13.26 -2.26
N GLU A 25 8.84 11.93 -2.37
CA GLU A 25 10.03 11.10 -2.48
C GLU A 25 10.63 11.07 -3.89
N TYR A 26 9.77 11.10 -4.93
CA TYR A 26 10.19 11.02 -6.33
C TYR A 26 10.01 12.32 -7.12
N GLY A 27 9.25 13.28 -6.58
CA GLY A 27 8.92 14.53 -7.25
C GLY A 27 7.85 14.37 -8.36
N PRO A 28 7.24 15.49 -8.80
CA PRO A 28 6.17 15.48 -9.80
C PRO A 28 6.60 14.95 -11.16
N ASN A 29 7.86 15.16 -11.56
CA ASN A 29 8.38 14.69 -12.86
C ASN A 29 8.49 13.16 -12.94
N ASN A 30 8.78 12.48 -11.83
CA ASN A 30 8.97 11.03 -11.79
C ASN A 30 7.87 10.31 -10.99
N PHE A 31 6.75 10.98 -10.72
CA PHE A 31 5.68 10.48 -9.87
C PHE A 31 5.14 9.12 -10.34
N ALA A 32 4.83 8.98 -11.64
CA ALA A 32 4.30 7.73 -12.19
C ALA A 32 5.28 6.55 -12.03
N ASN A 33 6.57 6.82 -12.22
CA ASN A 33 7.62 5.80 -12.12
C ASN A 33 7.87 5.42 -10.65
N GLY A 34 7.87 6.40 -9.75
CA GLY A 34 7.93 6.20 -8.30
C GLY A 34 6.73 5.44 -7.74
N PHE A 35 5.52 5.76 -8.23
CA PHE A 35 4.28 5.10 -7.83
C PHE A 35 4.28 3.62 -8.22
N GLN A 36 4.68 3.30 -9.46
CA GLN A 36 4.82 1.91 -9.91
C GLN A 36 5.85 1.13 -9.08
N LYS A 37 6.99 1.76 -8.76
CA LYS A 37 8.06 1.14 -7.98
C LYS A 37 7.64 0.86 -6.54
N GLU A 38 7.00 1.82 -5.86
CA GLU A 38 6.49 1.60 -4.51
C GLU A 38 5.30 0.65 -4.47
N PHE A 39 4.41 0.73 -5.46
CA PHE A 39 3.30 -0.22 -5.55
C PHE A 39 3.82 -1.66 -5.73
N ALA A 40 4.84 -1.88 -6.56
CA ALA A 40 5.48 -3.18 -6.70
C ALA A 40 6.15 -3.64 -5.39
N ARG A 41 6.79 -2.72 -4.65
CA ARG A 41 7.38 -3.00 -3.33
C ARG A 41 6.31 -3.41 -2.32
N VAL A 42 5.26 -2.60 -2.16
CA VAL A 42 4.14 -2.87 -1.24
C VAL A 42 3.46 -4.18 -1.61
N LYS A 43 3.19 -4.44 -2.89
CA LYS A 43 2.63 -5.71 -3.36
C LYS A 43 3.52 -6.90 -2.98
N SER A 44 4.84 -6.80 -3.18
CA SER A 44 5.78 -7.85 -2.78
C SER A 44 5.80 -8.05 -1.26
N PHE A 45 5.74 -6.97 -0.48
CA PHE A 45 5.64 -7.05 0.98
C PHE A 45 4.35 -7.70 1.44
N VAL A 46 3.20 -7.34 0.87
CA VAL A 46 1.90 -7.95 1.18
C VAL A 46 1.90 -9.42 0.81
N VAL A 47 2.41 -9.80 -0.37
CA VAL A 47 2.53 -11.22 -0.77
C VAL A 47 3.42 -11.98 0.22
N LYS A 48 4.60 -11.44 0.58
CA LYS A 48 5.51 -12.05 1.56
C LYS A 48 4.88 -12.16 2.95
N GLN A 49 4.10 -11.17 3.39
CA GLN A 49 3.35 -11.20 4.65
C GLN A 49 2.27 -12.27 4.60
N THR A 50 1.49 -12.34 3.52
CA THR A 50 0.48 -13.37 3.29
C THR A 50 1.09 -14.77 3.25
N GLU A 51 2.26 -14.95 2.62
CA GLU A 51 3.01 -16.21 2.65
C GLU A 51 3.50 -16.58 4.06
N LYS A 52 3.94 -15.60 4.85
CA LYS A 52 4.33 -15.80 6.26
C LYS A 52 3.14 -16.14 7.15
N VAL A 53 1.95 -15.61 6.85
CA VAL A 53 0.70 -15.93 7.54
C VAL A 53 0.14 -17.30 7.11
N GLN A 54 0.29 -17.67 5.84
CA GLN A 54 -0.15 -18.97 5.29
C GLN A 54 0.77 -20.14 5.61
N LYS A 55 2.05 -19.90 5.94
CA LYS A 55 2.92 -20.92 6.52
C LYS A 55 2.79 -20.81 8.03
N PRO A 56 1.81 -21.49 8.69
CA PRO A 56 1.94 -21.71 10.11
C PRO A 56 3.28 -22.41 10.29
N LYS A 57 4.09 -21.86 11.18
CA LYS A 57 5.26 -22.49 11.76
C LYS A 57 4.90 -23.96 12.01
N LYS A 58 5.36 -24.86 11.14
CA LYS A 58 5.45 -26.28 11.47
C LYS A 58 6.62 -26.35 12.45
N GLU A 59 6.34 -25.94 13.68
CA GLU A 59 7.22 -26.16 14.82
C GLU A 59 7.30 -27.68 14.94
N ARG A 60 8.50 -28.16 14.69
CA ARG A 60 8.88 -29.56 14.65
C ARG A 60 9.37 -29.97 16.02
#